data_AF-A0A9D6K8J1-F1
#
_entry.id   AF-A0A9D6K8J1-F1
#
_cell.length_a   1.000
_cell.length_b   1.000
_cell.length_c   1.000
_cell.angle_alpha   90.00
_cell.angle_beta   90.00
_cell.angle_gamma   90.00
#
_symmetry.space_group_name_H-M   'P 1'
#
loop_
_entity.id
_entity.type
_entity.pdbx_description
1 polymer ?
#
loop_
_entity_poly.entity_id
_entity_poly.type
_entity_poly.pdbx_seq_one_letter_code
_entity_poly.pdbx_strand_id
1 'polypeptide(L)' 'MGLCFLAIYSAAWADEEINLTSESLEYRQEEDSYFAEGDAILTRGPIQLRARSLWFHGQAKQLKGVGGIVFTEN' A
#
# COMPACT_ATOMS: atom_id res chain seq x y z
N MET A 1 -13.07 -20.29 0.19
CA MET A 1 -11.87 -20.19 1.04
C MET A 1 -10.80 -19.52 0.20
N GLY A 2 -10.57 -18.21 0.38
CA GLY A 2 -9.65 -17.41 -0.44
C GLY A 2 -8.25 -17.42 0.15
N LEU A 3 -7.25 -17.71 -0.69
CA LEU A 3 -5.84 -17.73 -0.30
C LEU A 3 -5.36 -16.30 -0.06
N CYS A 4 -5.04 -15.95 1.20
CA CYS A 4 -4.30 -14.74 1.52
C CYS A 4 -2.82 -14.97 1.17
N PHE A 5 -2.37 -14.41 0.05
CA PHE A 5 -0.95 -14.41 -0.29
C PHE A 5 -0.25 -13.25 0.42
N LEU A 6 0.60 -13.59 1.39
CA LEU A 6 1.50 -12.63 2.05
C LEU A 6 2.83 -12.64 1.29
N ALA A 7 3.04 -11.67 0.40
CA ALA A 7 4.33 -11.47 -0.24
C ALA A 7 5.24 -10.68 0.70
N ILE A 8 6.28 -11.33 1.23
CA ILE A 8 7.33 -10.68 2.04
C ILE A 8 8.46 -10.31 1.08
N TYR A 9 8.54 -9.05 0.66
CA TYR A 9 9.65 -8.53 -0.15
C TYR A 9 10.64 -7.79 0.76
N SER A 10 11.87 -8.29 0.84
CA SER A 10 12.98 -7.67 1.58
C SER A 10 14.00 -7.06 0.61
N ALA A 11 13.61 -6.05 -0.15
CA ALA A 11 14.54 -5.23 -0.92
C ALA A 11 15.02 -4.07 -0.03
N ALA A 12 16.33 -3.87 0.10
CA ALA A 12 16.97 -2.83 0.93
C ALA A 12 16.27 -1.46 0.83
N TRP A 13 15.95 -0.86 1.97
CA TRP A 13 15.10 0.34 2.06
C TRP A 13 15.92 1.61 1.78
N ALA A 14 16.24 1.88 0.51
CA ALA A 14 16.69 3.21 0.12
C ALA A 14 15.54 4.23 0.27
N ASP A 15 15.89 5.47 0.60
CA ASP A 15 15.15 6.72 0.85
C ASP A 15 14.10 7.14 -0.22
N GLU A 16 13.42 6.20 -0.86
CA GLU A 16 12.40 6.51 -1.85
C GLU A 16 11.09 6.91 -1.15
N GLU A 17 10.61 8.11 -1.49
CA GLU A 17 9.37 8.68 -0.98
C GLU A 17 8.18 7.78 -1.35
N ILE A 18 7.35 7.48 -0.35
CA ILE A 18 6.10 6.73 -0.54
C ILE A 18 5.02 7.75 -0.87
N ASN A 19 4.46 7.65 -2.07
CA ASN A 19 3.34 8.46 -2.48
C ASN A 19 2.07 7.61 -2.46
N LEU A 20 1.05 8.06 -1.75
CA LEU A 20 -0.25 7.40 -1.65
C LEU A 20 -1.33 8.36 -2.12
N THR A 21 -2.01 8.02 -3.21
CA THR A 21 -3.12 8.80 -3.77
C THR A 21 -4.40 7.96 -3.80
N SER A 22 -5.52 8.60 -3.50
CA SER A 22 -6.85 7.99 -3.49
C SER A 22 -7.93 9.08 -3.52
N GLU A 23 -9.18 8.67 -3.75
CA GLU A 23 -10.33 9.57 -3.61
C GLU A 23 -10.58 9.98 -2.16
N SER A 24 -10.37 9.05 -1.22
CA SER A 24 -10.45 9.28 0.23
C SER A 24 -9.22 8.75 0.93
N LEU A 25 -8.67 9.54 1.86
CA LEU A 25 -7.50 9.18 2.66
C LEU A 25 -7.75 9.54 4.13
N GLU A 26 -7.70 8.54 5.01
CA GLU A 26 -7.88 8.68 6.45
C GLU A 26 -6.59 8.27 7.18
N TYR A 27 -6.11 9.11 8.09
CA TYR A 27 -5.03 8.73 9.02
C TYR A 27 -5.62 8.28 10.36
N ARG A 28 -5.31 7.03 10.74
CA ARG A 28 -5.74 6.41 12.00
C ARG A 28 -4.59 6.42 12.99
N GLN A 29 -4.61 7.40 13.88
CA GLN A 29 -3.56 7.62 14.89
C GLN A 29 -3.35 6.43 15.81
N GLU A 30 -4.43 5.77 16.26
CA GLU A 30 -4.36 4.61 17.16
C GLU A 30 -3.56 3.44 16.58
N GLU A 31 -3.63 3.28 15.26
CA GLU A 31 -2.98 2.20 14.51
C GLU A 31 -1.75 2.70 13.74
N ASP A 32 -1.38 3.98 13.86
CA ASP A 32 -0.38 4.67 13.04
C ASP A 32 -0.41 4.25 11.56
N SER A 33 -1.62 4.31 10.98
CA SER A 33 -1.88 3.78 9.63
C SER A 33 -2.70 4.74 8.77
N TYR A 34 -2.52 4.62 7.47
CA TYR A 34 -3.28 5.33 6.45
C TYR A 34 -4.23 4.34 5.77
N PHE A 35 -5.50 4.72 5.70
CA PHE A 35 -6.52 4.00 4.96
C PHE A 35 -6.93 4.81 3.73
N ALA A 36 -6.68 4.25 2.56
CA ALA A 36 -6.96 4.86 1.27
C ALA A 36 -8.07 4.08 0.56
N GLU A 37 -9.12 4.77 0.10
CA GLU A 37 -10.26 4.19 -0.61
C GLU A 37 -10.59 4.97 -1.88
N GLY A 38 -11.13 4.25 -2.88
CA GLY A 38 -11.51 4.81 -4.17
C GLY A 38 -10.27 4.94 -5.05
N ASP A 39 -9.99 3.88 -5.81
CA ASP A 39 -8.84 3.78 -6.72
C ASP A 39 -7.51 4.19 -6.08
N ALA A 40 -7.20 3.56 -4.95
CA ALA A 40 -5.96 3.78 -4.21
C ALA A 40 -4.73 3.33 -5.01
N ILE A 41 -3.76 4.24 -5.16
CA ILE A 41 -2.49 4.01 -5.82
C ILE A 41 -1.37 4.34 -4.84
N LEU A 42 -0.51 3.37 -4.58
CA LEU A 42 0.74 3.55 -3.86
C LEU A 42 1.90 3.43 -4.84
N THR A 43 2.79 4.43 -4.85
CA THR A 43 4.05 4.37 -5.59
C THR A 43 5.25 4.49 -4.66
N ARG A 44 6.31 3.74 -4.98
CA ARG A 44 7.61 3.79 -4.31
C ARG A 44 8.68 3.42 -5.32
N GLY A 45 9.46 4.41 -5.76
CA GLY A 45 10.44 4.20 -6.83
C GLY A 45 9.78 3.65 -8.10
N PRO A 46 10.28 2.52 -8.67
CA PRO A 46 9.70 1.90 -9.86
C PRO A 46 8.43 1.07 -9.57
N ILE A 47 8.09 0.87 -8.30
CA ILE A 47 6.97 0.04 -7.88
C ILE A 47 5.70 0.88 -7.85
N GLN A 48 4.65 0.38 -8.51
CA GLN A 48 3.30 0.89 -8.42
C GLN A 48 2.34 -0.22 -8.01
N LEU A 49 1.52 0.08 -6.99
CA LEU A 49 0.47 -0.77 -6.46
C LEU A 49 -0.86 -0.06 -6.62
N ARG A 50 -1.79 -0.66 -7.36
CA ARG A 50 -3.16 -0.16 -7.49
C ARG A 50 -4.13 -1.16 -6.87
N ALA A 51 -5.06 -0.67 -6.06
CA ALA A 51 -6.16 -1.45 -5.51
C ALA A 51 -7.38 -0.55 -5.30
N ARG A 52 -8.55 -1.16 -5.08
CA ARG A 52 -9.74 -0.39 -4.69
C ARG A 52 -9.55 0.30 -3.33
N SER A 53 -8.95 -0.41 -2.37
CA SER A 53 -8.61 0.13 -1.06
C SER A 53 -7.23 -0.37 -0.61
N LEU A 54 -6.46 0.49 0.06
CA LEU A 54 -5.13 0.20 0.62
C LEU A 54 -5.07 0.59 2.10
N TRP A 55 -4.50 -0.28 2.93
CA TRP A 55 -4.06 0.03 4.29
C TRP A 55 -2.55 0.04 4.32
N PHE A 56 -1.97 1.21 4.60
CA PHE A 56 -0.54 1.39 4.76
C PHE A 56 -0.21 1.68 6.22
N HIS A 57 0.60 0.83 6.84
CA HIS A 57 1.01 1.00 8.24
C HIS A 57 2.46 1.52 8.29
N GLY A 58 2.62 2.76 8.78
CA GLY A 58 3.84 3.55 8.62
C GLY A 58 5.07 2.96 9.33
N GLN A 59 4.91 2.51 10.59
CA GLN A 59 6.02 1.97 11.38
C GLN A 59 6.52 0.61 10.90
N ALA A 60 5.61 -0.32 10.62
CA ALA A 60 5.98 -1.65 10.12
C ALA A 60 6.29 -1.68 8.61
N LYS A 61 6.04 -0.56 7.89
CA LYS A 61 6.04 -0.46 6.43
C LYS A 61 5.33 -1.63 5.75
N GLN A 62 4.15 -1.96 6.28
CA GLN A 62 3.30 -3.02 5.74
C GLN A 62 2.19 -2.40 4.90
N LEU A 63 1.90 -3.03 3.76
CA LEU A 63 0.79 -2.66 2.90
C LEU A 63 -0.18 -3.85 2.78
N LYS A 64 -1.47 -3.58 2.94
CA LYS A 64 -2.55 -4.52 2.65
C LYS A 64 -3.47 -3.89 1.61
N GLY A 65 -3.73 -4.58 0.51
CA GLY A 65 -4.69 -4.15 -0.50
C GLY A 65 -5.93 -5.04 -0.49
N VAL A 66 -7.08 -4.45 -0.77
CA VAL A 66 -8.34 -5.17 -0.97
C VAL A 66 -8.99 -4.70 -2.27
N GLY A 67 -9.51 -5.65 -3.04
CA GLY A 67 -10.21 -5.39 -4.30
C GLY A 67 -9.27 -5.23 -5.48
N GLY A 68 -8.81 -6.36 -6.04
CA GLY A 68 -8.03 -6.42 -7.28
C GLY A 68 -6.70 -5.67 -7.16
N ILE A 69 -5.70 -6.31 -6.55
CA ILE A 69 -4.36 -5.71 -6.44
C ILE A 69 -3.63 -5.91 -7.76
N VAL A 70 -3.24 -4.82 -8.41
CA VAL A 70 -2.36 -4.82 -9.57
C VAL A 70 -1.01 -4.28 -9.13
N PHE A 71 0.02 -5.12 -9.29
CA PHE A 71 1.41 -4.75 -9.06
C PHE A 71 2.10 -4.57 -10.41
N THR A 72 2.74 -3.41 -10.58
CA THR A 72 3.56 -3.11 -11.75
C THR A 72 4.94 -2.67 -11.28
N GLU A 73 5.97 -3.25 -11.87
CA GLU A 73 7.37 -2.83 -11.74
C GLU A 73 7.78 -2.27 -13.10
N ASN A 74 8.16 -0.99 -13.15
CA ASN A 74 8.65 -0.34 -14.38
C ASN A 74 10.09 -0.74 -14.70
#